data_AF-A0AAJ2JEA0-F1
#
_entry.id   AF-A0AAJ2JEA0-F1
#
_cell.length_a   1.000
_cell.length_b   1.000
_cell.length_c   1.000
_cell.angle_alpha   90.00
_cell.angle_beta   90.00
_cell.angle_gamma   90.00
#
_symmetry.space_group_name_H-M   'P 1'
#
loop_
_entity.id
_entity.type
_entity.pdbx_description
1 polymer ?
#
loop_
_entity_poly.entity_id
_entity_poly.type
_entity_poly.pdbx_seq_one_letter_code
_entity_poly.pdbx_strand_id
1 'polypeptide(L)'
;MNEQAALQIDALASDEQRVSLRLKAEKALQAASRLAEEEGLMLAQAQARKARSVFNEANLVLSAKAEEYRDLIVEKLREHAYVKIISVRRNSRHLVFVRLEDGSWSDPMWANPKLLVACYRARIANGFDLSSLSHWGKTKAKIRQILLPRAAQLLQLEGVKRLLADALARGQRAVVMGSFVFWYESFNNVGWLVKERAADGAGGDADAVWREGKIVSRNHGRIVVLPYTKENGENVNGHTKNSAHDGKAKPRHPDDVVEIPFEELKGDLMISLFGELQYE
;
A
#
# COMPACT_ATOMS: atom_id res chain seq x y z
N MET A 1 23.26 4.74 19.77
CA MET A 1 22.37 5.33 20.79
C MET A 1 21.30 4.31 21.26
N ASN A 2 21.65 3.03 21.50
CA ASN A 2 20.63 2.00 21.77
C ASN A 2 21.04 0.79 22.65
N GLU A 3 22.24 0.75 23.24
CA GLU A 3 22.58 -0.32 24.21
C GLU A 3 22.20 0.06 25.65
N GLN A 4 22.39 1.34 26.02
CA GLN A 4 22.02 1.84 27.36
C GLN A 4 20.50 1.88 27.59
N ALA A 5 19.70 2.09 26.54
CA ALA A 5 18.25 2.02 26.63
C ALA A 5 17.73 0.58 26.79
N ALA A 6 18.40 -0.40 26.17
CA ALA A 6 18.07 -1.82 26.33
C ALA A 6 18.38 -2.30 27.76
N LEU A 7 19.53 -1.90 28.32
CA LEU A 7 19.95 -2.27 29.67
C LEU A 7 19.06 -1.66 30.78
N GLN A 8 18.44 -0.49 30.54
CA GLN A 8 17.51 0.12 31.50
C GLN A 8 16.13 -0.55 31.54
N ILE A 9 15.69 -1.17 30.43
CA ILE A 9 14.42 -1.92 30.38
C ILE A 9 14.53 -3.24 31.15
N ASP A 10 15.70 -3.88 31.11
CA ASP A 10 15.95 -5.13 31.85
C ASP A 10 15.91 -4.95 33.36
N ALA A 11 16.20 -3.77 33.90
CA ALA A 11 16.21 -3.52 35.34
C ALA A 11 14.84 -3.14 35.95
N LEU A 12 13.84 -2.78 35.14
CA LEU A 12 12.62 -2.10 35.63
C LEU A 12 11.28 -2.78 35.29
N ALA A 13 11.27 -3.84 34.47
CA ALA A 13 10.05 -4.50 34.01
C ALA A 13 9.90 -5.92 34.60
N SER A 14 8.72 -6.25 35.13
CA SER A 14 8.34 -7.64 35.46
C SER A 14 8.38 -8.51 34.19
N ASP A 15 8.45 -9.83 34.32
CA ASP A 15 8.53 -10.73 33.14
C ASP A 15 7.32 -10.56 32.20
N GLU A 16 6.13 -10.29 32.73
CA GLU A 16 4.94 -9.94 31.94
C GLU A 16 5.11 -8.61 31.18
N GLN A 17 5.69 -7.60 31.82
CA GLN A 17 5.98 -6.31 31.18
C GLN A 17 7.05 -6.46 30.10
N ARG A 18 8.06 -7.30 30.30
CA ARG A 18 9.10 -7.61 29.29
C ARG A 18 8.50 -8.31 28.08
N VAL A 19 7.65 -9.32 28.28
CA VAL A 19 6.94 -10.01 27.18
C VAL A 19 6.04 -9.03 26.42
N SER A 20 5.29 -8.18 27.13
CA SER A 20 4.44 -7.15 26.50
C SER A 20 5.26 -6.15 25.68
N LEU A 21 6.41 -5.69 26.19
CA LEU A 21 7.30 -4.77 25.49
C LEU A 21 7.92 -5.42 24.24
N ARG A 22 8.37 -6.68 24.33
CA ARG A 22 8.88 -7.43 23.18
C ARG A 22 7.82 -7.56 22.09
N LEU A 23 6.60 -7.97 22.45
CA LEU A 23 5.51 -8.10 21.48
C LEU A 23 5.17 -6.76 20.81
N LYS A 24 5.16 -5.65 21.56
CA LYS A 24 4.96 -4.30 21.00
C LYS A 24 6.08 -3.92 20.03
N ALA A 25 7.33 -4.24 20.35
CA ALA A 25 8.48 -3.97 19.49
C ALA A 25 8.42 -4.79 18.20
N GLU A 26 8.12 -6.09 18.29
CA GLU A 26 7.95 -6.98 17.13
C GLU A 26 6.82 -6.48 16.21
N LYS A 27 5.67 -6.12 16.77
CA LYS A 27 4.55 -5.55 16.00
C LYS A 27 4.93 -4.24 15.31
N ALA A 28 5.67 -3.36 16.00
CA ALA A 28 6.13 -2.11 15.42
C ALA A 28 7.12 -2.34 14.27
N LEU A 29 8.05 -3.30 14.43
CA LEU A 29 9.00 -3.68 13.38
C LEU A 29 8.28 -4.25 12.16
N GLN A 30 7.34 -5.17 12.38
CA GLN A 30 6.59 -5.78 11.29
C GLN A 30 5.73 -4.76 10.55
N ALA A 31 5.08 -3.83 11.28
CA ALA A 31 4.33 -2.74 10.67
C ALA A 31 5.24 -1.80 9.86
N ALA A 32 6.44 -1.51 10.34
CA ALA A 32 7.42 -0.70 9.63
C ALA A 32 7.92 -1.40 8.36
N SER A 33 8.20 -2.71 8.41
CA SER A 33 8.59 -3.50 7.23
C SER A 33 7.51 -3.48 6.16
N ARG A 34 6.26 -3.78 6.55
CA ARG A 34 5.10 -3.76 5.63
C ARG A 34 4.93 -2.39 4.96
N LEU A 35 5.11 -1.30 5.72
CA LEU A 35 5.04 0.05 5.17
C LEU A 35 6.19 0.36 4.20
N ALA A 36 7.41 -0.08 4.51
CA ALA A 36 8.57 0.13 3.67
C ALA A 36 8.48 -0.67 2.37
N GLU A 37 8.03 -1.91 2.43
CA GLU A 37 7.75 -2.77 1.28
C GLU A 37 6.72 -2.12 0.35
N GLU A 38 5.58 -1.69 0.91
CA GLU A 38 4.54 -0.97 0.14
C GLU A 38 5.11 0.26 -0.57
N GLU A 39 5.87 1.10 0.14
CA GLU A 39 6.44 2.32 -0.44
C GLU A 39 7.50 2.01 -1.51
N GLY A 40 8.27 0.94 -1.35
CA GLY A 40 9.20 0.43 -2.35
C GLY A 40 8.49 0.03 -3.65
N LEU A 41 7.36 -0.66 -3.55
CA LEU A 41 6.53 -1.03 -4.70
C LEU A 41 5.92 0.19 -5.38
N MET A 42 5.38 1.13 -4.60
CA MET A 42 4.86 2.39 -5.14
C MET A 42 5.94 3.20 -5.86
N LEU A 43 7.18 3.19 -5.36
CA LEU A 43 8.31 3.86 -6.01
C LEU A 43 8.66 3.23 -7.35
N ALA A 44 8.81 1.90 -7.40
CA ALA A 44 9.09 1.18 -8.64
C ALA A 44 8.03 1.50 -9.71
N GLN A 45 6.77 1.54 -9.31
CA GLN A 45 5.67 1.82 -10.23
C GLN A 45 5.57 3.30 -10.64
N ALA A 46 5.94 4.23 -9.76
CA ALA A 46 6.11 5.63 -10.09
C ALA A 46 7.18 5.83 -11.17
N GLN A 47 8.32 5.15 -11.03
CA GLN A 47 9.40 5.16 -12.03
C GLN A 47 8.93 4.57 -13.36
N ALA A 48 8.25 3.41 -13.34
CA ALA A 48 7.72 2.79 -14.55
C ALA A 48 6.72 3.70 -15.30
N ARG A 49 5.77 4.33 -14.59
CA ARG A 49 4.82 5.29 -15.19
C ARG A 49 5.51 6.47 -15.87
N LYS A 50 6.67 6.87 -15.35
CA LYS A 50 7.45 8.01 -15.84
C LYS A 50 8.72 7.59 -16.58
N ALA A 51 8.81 6.35 -17.05
CA ALA A 51 10.00 5.84 -17.75
C ALA A 51 10.33 6.61 -19.03
N ARG A 52 9.32 7.23 -19.66
CA ARG A 52 9.48 8.12 -20.83
C ARG A 52 9.81 9.56 -20.46
N SER A 53 9.71 9.94 -19.19
CA SER A 53 10.08 11.27 -18.72
C SER A 53 11.59 11.32 -18.55
N VAL A 54 12.28 11.82 -19.57
CA VAL A 54 13.73 12.01 -19.55
C VAL A 54 14.03 13.44 -19.12
N PHE A 55 14.94 13.61 -18.17
CA PHE A 55 15.42 14.93 -17.78
C PHE A 55 16.29 15.52 -18.89
N ASN A 56 15.95 16.72 -19.34
CA ASN A 56 16.77 17.52 -20.26
C ASN A 56 17.27 18.76 -19.52
N GLU A 57 18.58 18.84 -19.35
CA GLU A 57 19.26 19.91 -18.62
C GLU A 57 19.10 21.28 -19.28
N ALA A 58 18.94 21.34 -20.61
CA ALA A 58 18.68 22.59 -21.33
C ALA A 58 17.35 23.26 -20.92
N ASN A 59 16.41 22.48 -20.37
CA ASN A 59 15.13 22.97 -19.88
C ASN A 59 15.18 23.37 -18.39
N LEU A 60 16.34 23.24 -17.74
CA LEU A 60 16.50 23.54 -16.32
C LEU A 60 16.64 25.06 -16.10
N VAL A 61 15.58 25.67 -15.57
CA VAL A 61 15.56 27.08 -15.17
C VAL A 61 15.75 27.18 -13.66
N LEU A 62 16.88 27.76 -13.24
CA LEU A 62 17.23 27.99 -11.84
C LEU A 62 17.22 29.49 -11.54
N SER A 63 16.94 29.85 -10.28
CA SER A 63 17.24 31.20 -9.81
C SER A 63 18.75 31.43 -9.69
N ALA A 64 19.19 32.69 -9.69
CA ALA A 64 20.60 33.04 -9.53
C ALA A 64 21.25 32.43 -8.27
N LYS A 65 20.49 32.25 -7.19
CA LYS A 65 20.98 31.62 -5.95
C LYS A 65 21.01 30.10 -6.03
N ALA A 66 20.16 29.49 -6.86
CA ALA A 66 20.12 28.05 -7.05
C ALA A 66 21.21 27.53 -8.02
N GLU A 67 21.74 28.40 -8.88
CA GLU A 67 22.82 28.07 -9.83
C GLU A 67 24.04 27.43 -9.17
N GLU A 68 24.40 27.86 -7.96
CA GLU A 68 25.52 27.30 -7.18
C GLU A 68 25.34 25.80 -6.86
N TYR A 69 24.14 25.27 -6.99
CA TYR A 69 23.77 23.88 -6.69
C TYR A 69 23.34 23.11 -7.93
N ARG A 70 23.54 23.67 -9.14
CA ARG A 70 23.07 23.10 -10.42
C ARG A 70 23.42 21.62 -10.55
N ASP A 71 24.68 21.24 -10.35
CA ASP A 71 25.13 19.85 -10.53
C ASP A 71 24.40 18.88 -9.59
N LEU A 72 24.17 19.28 -8.34
CA LEU A 72 23.45 18.46 -7.35
C LEU A 72 21.95 18.34 -7.69
N ILE A 73 21.36 19.40 -8.22
CA ILE A 73 19.96 19.40 -8.69
C ILE A 73 19.84 18.49 -9.92
N VAL A 74 20.75 18.63 -10.89
CA VAL A 74 20.83 17.82 -12.10
C VAL A 74 20.94 16.34 -11.77
N GLU A 75 21.81 15.97 -10.82
CA GLU A 75 21.94 14.57 -10.35
C GLU A 75 20.58 14.01 -9.89
N LYS A 76 19.86 14.75 -9.04
CA LYS A 76 18.55 14.31 -8.53
C LYS A 76 17.49 14.23 -9.62
N LEU A 77 17.51 15.14 -10.59
CA LEU A 77 16.56 15.11 -11.72
C LEU A 77 16.91 14.04 -12.75
N ARG A 78 18.17 13.62 -12.86
CA ARG A 78 18.55 12.42 -13.64
C ARG A 78 18.04 11.13 -12.99
N GLU A 79 18.06 11.04 -11.66
CA GLU A 79 17.47 9.90 -10.94
C GLU A 79 15.93 9.84 -11.13
N HIS A 80 15.26 10.99 -11.00
CA HIS A 80 13.81 11.08 -11.07
C HIS A 80 13.34 12.38 -11.75
N ALA A 81 13.28 12.40 -13.08
CA ALA A 81 12.99 13.62 -13.87
C ALA A 81 11.63 14.30 -13.59
N TYR A 82 10.70 13.56 -12.99
CA TYR A 82 9.32 13.99 -12.75
C TYR A 82 9.08 14.61 -11.38
N VAL A 83 10.07 14.63 -10.49
CA VAL A 83 9.92 15.20 -9.13
C VAL A 83 9.80 16.71 -9.18
N LYS A 84 8.97 17.26 -8.27
CA LYS A 84 8.70 18.69 -8.12
C LYS A 84 9.28 19.30 -6.85
N ILE A 85 9.90 18.49 -6.01
CA ILE A 85 10.61 18.92 -4.81
C ILE A 85 11.78 17.96 -4.58
N ILE A 86 12.96 18.50 -4.34
CA ILE A 86 14.19 17.74 -4.14
C ILE A 86 14.95 18.28 -2.94
N SER A 87 15.74 17.41 -2.32
CA SER A 87 16.75 17.81 -1.36
C SER A 87 18.14 17.48 -1.92
N VAL A 88 19.06 18.42 -1.75
CA VAL A 88 20.48 18.24 -2.03
C VAL A 88 21.26 18.48 -0.75
N ARG A 89 22.45 17.89 -0.66
CA ARG A 89 23.31 18.02 0.51
C ARG A 89 24.62 18.70 0.13
N ARG A 90 25.01 19.71 0.89
CA ARG A 90 26.33 20.36 0.77
C ARG A 90 26.88 20.66 2.16
N ASN A 91 28.14 20.31 2.41
CA ASN A 91 28.84 20.55 3.68
C ASN A 91 28.01 20.15 4.90
N SER A 92 27.44 18.94 4.86
CA SER A 92 26.57 18.38 5.91
C SER A 92 25.20 19.04 6.11
N ARG A 93 24.83 20.05 5.31
CA ARG A 93 23.49 20.67 5.38
C ARG A 93 22.62 20.23 4.21
N HIS A 94 21.34 20.01 4.49
CA HIS A 94 20.34 19.76 3.46
C HIS A 94 19.68 21.08 3.05
N LEU A 95 19.58 21.27 1.74
CA LEU A 95 18.82 22.34 1.11
C LEU A 95 17.70 21.72 0.30
N VAL A 96 16.56 22.41 0.25
CA VAL A 96 15.36 21.98 -0.46
C VAL A 96 15.06 22.98 -1.57
N PHE A 97 14.71 22.43 -2.73
CA PHE A 97 14.28 23.18 -3.90
C PHE A 97 12.91 22.68 -4.33
N VAL A 98 12.02 23.60 -4.69
CA VAL A 98 10.66 23.31 -5.15
C VAL A 98 10.49 23.86 -6.56
N ARG A 99 9.88 23.07 -7.44
CA ARG A 99 9.51 23.51 -8.78
C ARG A 99 8.26 24.39 -8.71
N LEU A 100 8.39 25.61 -9.20
CA LEU A 100 7.35 26.62 -9.24
C LEU A 100 6.38 26.38 -10.41
N GLU A 101 5.26 27.11 -10.42
CA GLU A 101 4.21 26.96 -11.42
C GLU A 101 4.68 27.37 -12.83
N ASP A 102 5.59 28.34 -12.92
CA ASP A 102 6.24 28.77 -14.16
C ASP A 102 7.28 27.75 -14.68
N GLY A 103 7.50 26.66 -13.95
CA GLY A 103 8.43 25.59 -14.29
C GLY A 103 9.86 25.79 -13.80
N SER A 104 10.19 26.97 -13.25
CA SER A 104 11.50 27.27 -12.64
C SER A 104 11.65 26.63 -11.26
N TRP A 105 12.88 26.59 -10.74
CA TRP A 105 13.16 26.12 -9.37
C TRP A 105 13.37 27.27 -8.41
N SER A 106 12.81 27.13 -7.21
CA SER A 106 12.90 28.11 -6.13
C SER A 106 14.34 28.41 -5.71
N ASP A 107 14.52 29.52 -4.98
CA ASP A 107 15.72 29.76 -4.17
C ASP A 107 15.97 28.60 -3.18
N PRO A 108 17.24 28.37 -2.78
CA PRO A 108 17.59 27.34 -1.81
C PRO A 108 16.93 27.64 -0.46
N MET A 109 16.22 26.64 0.09
CA MET A 109 15.61 26.72 1.42
C MET A 109 16.29 25.76 2.39
N TRP A 110 16.46 26.18 3.64
CA TRP A 110 16.91 25.28 4.70
C TRP A 110 15.92 24.14 4.90
N ALA A 111 16.43 22.91 4.87
CA ALA A 111 15.60 21.74 5.08
C ALA A 111 15.12 21.68 6.54
N ASN A 112 13.83 21.41 6.71
CA ASN A 112 13.28 20.94 7.98
C ASN A 112 12.81 19.49 7.82
N PRO A 113 12.55 18.75 8.93
CA PRO A 113 12.16 17.35 8.85
C PRO A 113 10.93 17.09 7.96
N LYS A 114 9.94 18.00 7.96
CA LYS A 114 8.74 17.86 7.13
C LYS A 114 9.07 17.95 5.64
N LEU A 115 9.93 18.90 5.25
CA LEU A 115 10.35 19.06 3.85
C LEU A 115 11.24 17.91 3.38
N LEU A 116 12.12 17.38 4.24
CA LEU A 116 12.92 16.20 3.91
C LEU A 116 12.03 14.98 3.63
N VAL A 117 11.02 14.76 4.48
CA VAL A 117 10.03 13.71 4.27
C VAL A 117 9.23 13.95 2.98
N ALA A 118 8.88 15.19 2.66
CA ALA A 118 8.21 15.53 1.40
C ALA A 118 9.09 15.26 0.17
N CYS A 119 10.40 15.53 0.23
CA CYS A 119 11.36 15.20 -0.83
C CYS A 119 11.42 13.69 -1.07
N TYR A 120 11.47 12.89 0.00
CA TYR A 120 11.45 11.43 -0.11
C TYR A 120 10.14 10.94 -0.77
N ARG A 121 9.00 11.44 -0.30
CA ARG A 121 7.68 11.09 -0.84
C ARG A 121 7.45 11.56 -2.27
N ALA A 122 8.12 12.63 -2.72
CA ALA A 122 7.99 13.17 -4.08
C ALA A 122 8.39 12.16 -5.16
N ARG A 123 9.41 11.35 -4.88
CA ARG A 123 9.86 10.25 -5.76
C ARG A 123 8.73 9.28 -6.10
N ILE A 124 7.78 9.12 -5.19
CA ILE A 124 6.58 8.30 -5.36
C ILE A 124 5.43 9.16 -5.88
N ALA A 125 4.97 10.14 -5.09
CA ALA A 125 3.74 10.89 -5.34
C ALA A 125 3.71 11.58 -6.71
N ASN A 126 4.81 12.22 -7.12
CA ASN A 126 4.84 12.94 -8.39
C ASN A 126 4.83 11.99 -9.60
N GLY A 127 5.26 10.73 -9.45
CA GLY A 127 5.11 9.72 -10.51
C GLY A 127 3.64 9.33 -10.78
N PHE A 128 2.77 9.58 -9.79
CA PHE A 128 1.32 9.46 -9.90
C PHE A 128 0.61 10.79 -10.15
N ASP A 129 1.36 11.85 -10.45
CA ASP A 129 0.84 13.21 -10.63
C ASP A 129 0.12 13.75 -9.36
N LEU A 130 0.51 13.24 -8.19
CA LEU A 130 0.02 13.67 -6.87
C LEU A 130 1.05 14.57 -6.17
N SER A 131 0.57 15.37 -5.22
CA SER A 131 1.43 16.22 -4.38
C SER A 131 2.07 15.42 -3.24
N SER A 132 3.37 15.63 -3.02
CA SER A 132 4.10 15.06 -1.88
C SER A 132 3.90 15.81 -0.57
N LEU A 133 3.31 17.01 -0.62
CA LEU A 133 2.99 17.84 0.54
C LEU A 133 1.62 17.47 1.15
N SER A 134 0.82 16.68 0.44
CA SER A 134 -0.48 16.20 0.93
C SER A 134 -0.32 15.16 2.05
N HIS A 135 -1.42 14.91 2.78
CA HIS A 135 -1.46 13.87 3.81
C HIS A 135 -1.09 12.51 3.20
N TRP A 136 -0.05 11.86 3.76
CA TRP A 136 0.56 10.70 3.12
C TRP A 136 -0.37 9.49 3.05
N GLY A 137 -1.13 9.21 4.11
CA GLY A 137 -2.11 8.12 4.07
C GLY A 137 -3.19 8.30 2.99
N LYS A 138 -3.59 9.55 2.70
CA LYS A 138 -4.56 9.86 1.64
C LYS A 138 -3.92 9.71 0.26
N THR A 139 -2.66 10.16 0.13
CA THR A 139 -1.86 10.01 -1.09
C THR A 139 -1.67 8.54 -1.44
N LYS A 140 -1.23 7.71 -0.47
CA LYS A 140 -1.11 6.25 -0.65
C LYS A 140 -2.42 5.59 -1.02
N ALA A 141 -3.54 5.95 -0.36
CA ALA A 141 -4.85 5.45 -0.75
C ALA A 141 -5.22 5.81 -2.20
N LYS A 142 -4.92 7.04 -2.64
CA LYS A 142 -5.15 7.46 -4.04
C LYS A 142 -4.21 6.73 -5.01
N ILE A 143 -2.96 6.51 -4.64
CA ILE A 143 -2.01 5.70 -5.41
C ILE A 143 -2.56 4.29 -5.55
N ARG A 144 -3.01 3.64 -4.47
CA ARG A 144 -3.68 2.33 -4.54
C ARG A 144 -4.84 2.39 -5.53
N GLN A 145 -5.71 3.39 -5.47
CA GLN A 145 -6.80 3.54 -6.46
C GLN A 145 -6.33 3.67 -7.91
N ILE A 146 -5.27 4.45 -8.16
CA ILE A 146 -4.67 4.58 -9.52
C ILE A 146 -4.04 3.25 -9.95
N LEU A 147 -3.43 2.55 -8.99
CA LEU A 147 -2.74 1.29 -9.16
C LEU A 147 -3.64 0.07 -9.12
N LEU A 148 -4.93 0.20 -8.82
CA LEU A 148 -5.93 -0.84 -8.99
C LEU A 148 -6.26 -0.88 -10.49
N PRO A 149 -5.52 -1.59 -11.34
CA PRO A 149 -5.74 -1.59 -12.76
C PRO A 149 -6.85 -2.62 -12.94
N ARG A 150 -8.11 -2.14 -12.96
CA ARG A 150 -9.35 -2.89 -13.25
C ARG A 150 -9.29 -4.35 -12.76
N ALA A 151 -9.90 -4.72 -11.64
CA ALA A 151 -10.17 -6.12 -11.23
C ALA A 151 -10.14 -7.18 -12.37
N ALA A 152 -10.81 -6.88 -13.49
CA ALA A 152 -10.77 -7.63 -14.74
C ALA A 152 -9.38 -7.96 -15.35
N GLN A 153 -8.39 -7.06 -15.31
CA GLN A 153 -7.03 -7.24 -15.81
C GLN A 153 -6.23 -8.22 -14.95
N LEU A 154 -6.42 -8.24 -13.62
CA LEU A 154 -5.86 -9.28 -12.75
C LEU A 154 -6.36 -10.67 -13.16
N LEU A 155 -7.65 -10.76 -13.47
CA LEU A 155 -8.28 -11.98 -13.97
C LEU A 155 -7.82 -12.38 -15.38
N GLN A 156 -7.15 -11.49 -16.13
CA GLN A 156 -6.58 -11.83 -17.44
C GLN A 156 -5.22 -12.50 -17.35
N LEU A 157 -4.54 -12.43 -16.20
CA LEU A 157 -3.21 -13.02 -16.04
C LEU A 157 -3.31 -14.56 -16.01
N GLU A 158 -2.54 -15.24 -16.85
CA GLU A 158 -2.60 -16.71 -16.97
C GLU A 158 -2.29 -17.43 -15.64
N GLY A 159 -1.33 -16.91 -14.86
CA GLY A 159 -1.04 -17.43 -13.52
C GLY A 159 -2.24 -17.31 -12.59
N VAL A 160 -2.94 -16.17 -12.61
CA VAL A 160 -4.14 -15.93 -11.78
C VAL A 160 -5.28 -16.83 -12.26
N LYS A 161 -5.49 -16.97 -13.57
CA LYS A 161 -6.51 -17.87 -14.12
C LYS A 161 -6.29 -19.32 -13.67
N ARG A 162 -5.06 -19.82 -13.74
CA ARG A 162 -4.72 -21.20 -13.31
C ARG A 162 -4.96 -21.38 -11.82
N LEU A 163 -4.46 -20.44 -11.00
CA LEU A 163 -4.65 -20.45 -9.55
C LEU A 163 -6.13 -20.47 -9.16
N LEU A 164 -6.94 -19.64 -9.83
CA LEU A 164 -8.38 -19.56 -9.57
C LEU A 164 -9.14 -20.78 -10.09
N ALA A 165 -8.69 -21.40 -11.19
CA ALA A 165 -9.25 -22.66 -11.68
C ALA A 165 -8.98 -23.81 -10.69
N ASP A 166 -7.75 -23.90 -10.17
CA ASP A 166 -7.36 -24.89 -9.16
C ASP A 166 -8.14 -24.69 -7.85
N ALA A 167 -8.27 -23.44 -7.40
CA ALA A 167 -9.07 -23.10 -6.22
C ALA A 167 -10.54 -23.49 -6.41
N LEU A 168 -11.13 -23.18 -7.57
CA LEU A 168 -12.51 -23.56 -7.89
C LEU A 168 -12.69 -25.08 -7.91
N ALA A 169 -11.74 -25.83 -8.47
CA ALA A 169 -11.75 -27.29 -8.49
C ALA A 169 -11.68 -27.90 -7.08
N ARG A 170 -11.03 -27.22 -6.13
CA ARG A 170 -11.05 -27.56 -4.69
C ARG A 170 -12.32 -27.11 -3.96
N GLY A 171 -13.29 -26.53 -4.67
CA GLY A 171 -14.54 -26.02 -4.11
C GLY A 171 -14.43 -24.63 -3.48
N GLN A 172 -13.29 -23.96 -3.60
CA GLN A 172 -13.12 -22.60 -3.08
C GLN A 172 -13.83 -21.60 -3.98
N ARG A 173 -14.54 -20.66 -3.36
CA ARG A 173 -15.25 -19.59 -4.07
C ARG A 173 -14.79 -18.19 -3.66
N ALA A 174 -13.89 -18.10 -2.68
CA ALA A 174 -13.12 -16.90 -2.38
C ALA A 174 -11.66 -17.26 -2.15
N VAL A 175 -10.75 -16.50 -2.78
CA VAL A 175 -9.31 -16.60 -2.55
C VAL A 175 -8.80 -15.23 -2.12
N VAL A 176 -8.20 -15.17 -0.94
CA VAL A 176 -7.61 -13.97 -0.37
C VAL A 176 -6.12 -14.00 -0.62
N MET A 177 -5.58 -12.94 -1.22
CA MET A 177 -4.14 -12.76 -1.39
C MET A 177 -3.78 -11.30 -1.16
N GLY A 178 -2.99 -11.05 -0.11
CA GLY A 178 -2.70 -9.70 0.37
C GLY A 178 -3.97 -8.87 0.59
N SER A 179 -4.08 -7.76 -0.15
CA SER A 179 -5.22 -6.83 -0.09
C SER A 179 -6.38 -7.18 -1.04
N PHE A 180 -6.24 -8.25 -1.83
CA PHE A 180 -7.22 -8.66 -2.83
C PHE A 180 -8.02 -9.87 -2.37
N VAL A 181 -9.31 -9.87 -2.72
CA VAL A 181 -10.18 -11.03 -2.59
C VAL A 181 -10.76 -11.36 -3.95
N PHE A 182 -10.30 -12.46 -4.54
CA PHE A 182 -10.91 -13.05 -5.72
C PHE A 182 -12.20 -13.74 -5.28
N TRP A 183 -13.32 -13.33 -5.87
CA TRP A 183 -14.67 -13.69 -5.43
C TRP A 183 -15.43 -14.29 -6.60
N TYR A 184 -15.83 -15.56 -6.50
CA TYR A 184 -16.57 -16.25 -7.55
C TYR A 184 -18.08 -16.08 -7.35
N GLU A 185 -18.78 -15.56 -8.36
CA GLU A 185 -20.24 -15.58 -8.44
C GLU A 185 -20.71 -16.59 -9.47
N SER A 186 -21.72 -17.38 -9.10
CA SER A 186 -22.38 -18.35 -9.99
C SER A 186 -23.79 -17.93 -10.41
N PHE A 187 -24.33 -16.86 -9.82
CA PHE A 187 -25.70 -16.38 -10.05
C PHE A 187 -25.67 -14.95 -10.61
N ASN A 188 -26.34 -14.72 -11.75
CA ASN A 188 -26.46 -13.45 -12.50
C ASN A 188 -25.17 -12.76 -13.00
N ASN A 189 -24.02 -12.94 -12.34
CA ASN A 189 -22.69 -12.67 -12.88
C ASN A 189 -21.93 -14.00 -12.90
N VAL A 190 -21.51 -14.44 -14.08
CA VAL A 190 -20.76 -15.69 -14.22
C VAL A 190 -19.28 -15.38 -14.12
N GLY A 191 -18.63 -15.83 -13.05
CA GLY A 191 -17.18 -15.90 -12.97
C GLY A 191 -16.55 -15.21 -11.77
N TRP A 192 -15.23 -15.08 -11.84
CA TRP A 192 -14.42 -14.43 -10.82
C TRP A 192 -14.55 -12.90 -10.90
N LEU A 193 -14.58 -12.26 -9.73
CA LEU A 193 -14.54 -10.82 -9.50
C LEU A 193 -13.38 -10.53 -8.56
N VAL A 194 -12.91 -9.28 -8.51
CA VAL A 194 -11.94 -8.85 -7.50
C VAL A 194 -12.60 -7.84 -6.58
N LYS A 195 -12.50 -8.11 -5.28
CA LYS A 195 -12.92 -7.25 -4.17
C LYS A 195 -11.69 -6.83 -3.36
N GLU A 196 -11.83 -5.78 -2.58
CA GLU A 196 -10.79 -5.33 -1.66
C GLU A 196 -10.97 -6.04 -0.30
N ARG A 197 -9.89 -6.47 0.33
CA ARG A 197 -9.91 -6.84 1.74
C ARG A 197 -10.03 -5.57 2.58
N ALA A 198 -10.87 -5.59 3.62
CA ALA A 198 -10.91 -4.50 4.58
C ALA A 198 -9.53 -4.36 5.22
N ALA A 199 -8.92 -3.17 5.11
CA ALA A 199 -7.79 -2.82 5.95
C ALA A 199 -8.24 -2.94 7.40
N ASP A 200 -7.54 -3.77 8.18
CA ASP A 200 -7.92 -4.22 9.52
C ASP A 200 -8.51 -3.07 10.35
N GLY A 201 -9.84 -3.00 10.34
CA GLY A 201 -10.60 -1.92 10.94
C GLY A 201 -10.82 -2.29 12.40
N ALA A 202 -10.06 -1.62 13.29
CA ALA A 202 -10.13 -1.77 14.74
C ALA A 202 -9.85 -3.20 15.24
N GLY A 203 -8.56 -3.54 15.43
CA GLY A 203 -8.13 -4.58 16.37
C GLY A 203 -7.75 -5.96 15.81
N GLY A 204 -7.83 -6.19 14.49
CA GLY A 204 -7.50 -7.50 13.91
C GLY A 204 -6.03 -7.65 13.57
N ASP A 205 -5.26 -8.34 14.41
CA ASP A 205 -4.01 -8.97 14.01
C ASP A 205 -4.29 -9.97 12.86
N ALA A 206 -3.29 -10.33 12.05
CA ALA A 206 -3.45 -11.47 11.12
C ALA A 206 -3.82 -12.77 11.89
N ASP A 207 -3.45 -12.82 13.18
CA ASP A 207 -3.80 -13.87 14.14
C ASP A 207 -5.26 -13.84 14.61
N ALA A 208 -5.99 -12.75 14.39
CA ALA A 208 -7.41 -12.66 14.75
C ALA A 208 -8.34 -13.25 13.67
N VAL A 209 -7.81 -13.65 12.50
CA VAL A 209 -8.62 -14.23 11.42
C VAL A 209 -9.07 -15.64 11.80
N TRP A 210 -10.39 -15.85 11.85
CA TRP A 210 -10.98 -17.16 12.11
C TRP A 210 -11.13 -17.94 10.79
N ARG A 211 -10.19 -18.84 10.51
CA ARG A 211 -10.05 -19.51 9.20
C ARG A 211 -11.16 -20.50 8.90
N GLU A 212 -11.78 -21.08 9.92
CA GLU A 212 -12.92 -21.97 9.78
C GLU A 212 -14.25 -21.21 9.58
N GLY A 213 -14.23 -19.89 9.78
CA GLY A 213 -15.38 -19.02 9.55
C GLY A 213 -15.72 -18.86 8.07
N LYS A 214 -16.94 -18.38 7.79
CA LYS A 214 -17.39 -18.11 6.42
C LYS A 214 -17.61 -16.63 6.20
N ILE A 215 -17.48 -16.18 4.95
CA ILE A 215 -17.92 -14.84 4.54
C ILE A 215 -19.40 -14.95 4.16
N VAL A 216 -20.27 -14.25 4.89
CA VAL A 216 -21.70 -14.17 4.62
C VAL A 216 -22.00 -12.86 3.91
N SER A 217 -22.09 -12.92 2.58
CA SER A 217 -22.36 -11.74 1.76
C SER A 217 -23.87 -11.55 1.58
N ARG A 218 -24.42 -10.54 2.28
CA ARG A 218 -25.83 -10.10 2.14
C ARG A 218 -26.00 -8.89 1.21
N ASN A 219 -24.92 -8.42 0.61
CA ASN A 219 -24.90 -7.24 -0.26
C ASN A 219 -23.79 -7.36 -1.32
N HIS A 220 -23.83 -6.54 -2.35
CA HIS A 220 -22.79 -6.48 -3.40
C HIS A 220 -21.63 -5.55 -3.03
N GLY A 221 -21.26 -5.48 -1.76
CA GLY A 221 -20.19 -4.61 -1.28
C GLY A 221 -18.83 -4.98 -1.89
N ARG A 222 -18.03 -3.95 -2.21
CA ARG A 222 -16.69 -4.13 -2.81
C ARG A 222 -15.58 -4.45 -1.81
N ILE A 223 -15.82 -4.22 -0.52
CA ILE A 223 -14.90 -4.55 0.56
C ILE A 223 -15.37 -5.83 1.24
N VAL A 224 -14.46 -6.77 1.47
CA VAL A 224 -14.65 -8.01 2.21
C VAL A 224 -13.98 -7.88 3.58
N VAL A 225 -14.77 -8.02 4.63
CA VAL A 225 -14.29 -8.23 6.00
C VAL A 225 -14.21 -9.75 6.20
N LEU A 226 -13.02 -10.26 6.53
CA LEU A 226 -12.83 -11.68 6.80
C LEU A 226 -13.45 -12.07 8.14
N PRO A 227 -13.77 -13.36 8.35
CA PRO A 227 -14.17 -13.84 9.66
C PRO A 227 -13.05 -13.61 10.68
N TYR A 228 -13.41 -13.29 11.91
CA TYR A 228 -12.45 -12.96 12.95
C TYR A 228 -12.95 -13.36 14.33
N THR A 229 -12.02 -13.59 15.24
CA THR A 229 -12.29 -13.80 16.66
C THR A 229 -12.14 -12.47 17.39
N LYS A 230 -13.19 -12.06 18.11
CA LYS A 230 -13.16 -10.87 18.97
C LYS A 230 -12.23 -11.11 20.18
N GLU A 231 -11.85 -10.04 20.87
CA GLU A 231 -11.06 -10.12 22.11
C GLU A 231 -11.70 -10.97 23.22
N ASN A 232 -13.04 -11.07 23.23
CA ASN A 232 -13.79 -11.91 24.16
C ASN A 232 -13.86 -13.40 23.75
N GLY A 233 -13.14 -13.81 22.70
CA GLY A 233 -13.14 -15.18 22.17
C GLY A 233 -14.33 -15.53 21.27
N GLU A 234 -15.25 -14.59 21.01
CA GLU A 234 -16.40 -14.82 20.16
C GLU A 234 -16.00 -14.80 18.67
N ASN A 235 -16.36 -15.85 17.95
CA ASN A 235 -16.12 -15.99 16.53
C ASN A 235 -17.21 -15.28 15.71
N VAL A 236 -16.79 -14.39 14.80
CA VAL A 236 -17.67 -13.59 13.94
C VAL A 236 -17.44 -13.95 12.49
N ASN A 237 -18.51 -14.24 11.76
CA ASN A 237 -18.44 -14.45 10.32
C ASN A 237 -18.09 -13.16 9.57
N GLY A 238 -17.37 -13.34 8.46
CA GLY A 238 -17.03 -12.25 7.55
C GLY A 238 -18.27 -11.69 6.84
N HIS A 239 -18.14 -10.49 6.27
CA HIS A 239 -19.22 -9.85 5.52
C HIS A 239 -18.69 -8.89 4.47
N THR A 240 -19.55 -8.48 3.54
CA THR A 240 -19.23 -7.49 2.52
C THR A 240 -19.78 -6.11 2.89
N LYS A 241 -19.06 -5.04 2.52
CA LYS A 241 -19.48 -3.64 2.69
C LYS A 241 -18.92 -2.73 1.59
N ASN A 242 -19.39 -1.50 1.53
CA ASN A 242 -18.74 -0.44 0.76
C ASN A 242 -17.85 0.42 1.69
N SER A 243 -16.99 1.24 1.08
CA SER A 243 -16.21 2.22 1.83
C SER A 243 -17.13 3.30 2.40
N ALA A 244 -16.70 3.98 3.47
CA ALA A 244 -17.48 5.02 4.13
C ALA A 244 -17.96 6.14 3.17
N HIS A 245 -17.22 6.39 2.09
CA HIS A 245 -17.53 7.45 1.11
C HIS A 245 -18.35 6.98 -0.10
N ASP A 246 -18.74 5.71 -0.17
CA ASP A 246 -19.38 5.09 -1.33
C ASP A 246 -20.88 4.77 -1.14
N GLY A 247 -21.45 5.27 -0.04
CA GLY A 247 -22.82 4.94 0.34
C GLY A 247 -23.00 3.48 0.72
N LYS A 248 -24.24 3.09 1.01
CA LYS A 248 -24.57 1.71 1.39
C LYS A 248 -24.42 0.78 0.18
N ALA A 249 -23.83 -0.39 0.40
CA ALA A 249 -23.78 -1.44 -0.62
C ALA A 249 -25.21 -1.90 -0.98
N LYS A 250 -25.46 -2.15 -2.27
CA LYS A 250 -26.74 -2.66 -2.75
C LYS A 250 -27.04 -4.01 -2.07
N PRO A 251 -28.19 -4.19 -1.40
CA PRO A 251 -28.53 -5.45 -0.77
C PRO A 251 -28.72 -6.54 -1.82
N ARG A 252 -28.41 -7.78 -1.46
CA ARG A 252 -28.78 -8.95 -2.24
C ARG A 252 -30.24 -9.30 -2.01
N HIS A 253 -30.81 -10.08 -2.91
CA HIS A 253 -32.06 -10.77 -2.62
C HIS A 253 -31.85 -11.73 -1.44
N PRO A 254 -32.84 -11.94 -0.55
CA PRO A 254 -32.73 -12.90 0.55
C PRO A 254 -32.32 -14.31 0.12
N ASP A 255 -32.80 -14.76 -1.04
CA ASP A 255 -32.47 -16.07 -1.61
C ASP A 255 -31.08 -16.10 -2.31
N ASP A 256 -30.41 -14.96 -2.42
CA ASP A 256 -29.07 -14.80 -3.03
C ASP A 256 -27.98 -14.54 -1.98
N VAL A 257 -28.26 -14.76 -0.68
CA VAL A 257 -27.22 -14.66 0.36
C VAL A 257 -26.18 -15.75 0.11
N VAL A 258 -24.93 -15.32 -0.08
CA VAL A 258 -23.83 -16.24 -0.39
C VAL A 258 -22.99 -16.47 0.85
N GLU A 259 -22.89 -17.72 1.29
CA GLU A 259 -21.91 -18.17 2.27
C GLU A 259 -20.71 -18.78 1.56
N ILE A 260 -19.54 -18.16 1.71
CA ILE A 260 -18.34 -18.58 0.99
C ILE A 260 -17.24 -18.96 1.99
N PRO A 261 -16.75 -20.23 1.97
CA PRO A 261 -15.46 -20.56 2.57
C PRO A 261 -14.34 -19.88 1.78
N PHE A 262 -13.27 -19.48 2.46
CA PHE A 262 -12.17 -18.77 1.83
C PHE A 262 -10.83 -19.46 2.07
N GLU A 263 -9.95 -19.34 1.09
CA GLU A 263 -8.55 -19.73 1.21
C GLU A 263 -7.69 -18.45 1.28
N GLU A 264 -6.79 -18.37 2.26
CA GLU A 264 -5.81 -17.29 2.33
C GLU A 264 -4.45 -17.82 1.88
N LEU A 265 -3.92 -17.26 0.81
CA LEU A 265 -2.59 -17.58 0.31
C LEU A 265 -1.57 -16.66 0.98
N LYS A 266 -0.43 -17.23 1.39
CA LYS A 266 0.70 -16.46 1.92
C LYS A 266 1.38 -15.73 0.77
N GLY A 267 1.56 -14.41 0.92
CA GLY A 267 2.15 -13.53 -0.09
C GLY A 267 1.23 -12.36 -0.44
N ASP A 268 1.80 -11.29 -0.97
CA ASP A 268 1.04 -10.30 -1.72
C ASP A 268 0.98 -10.74 -3.19
N LEU A 269 -0.01 -10.28 -3.96
CA LEU A 269 -0.07 -10.55 -5.40
C LEU A 269 1.07 -9.80 -6.11
N MET A 270 2.28 -10.35 -6.02
CA MET A 270 3.48 -9.82 -6.63
C MET A 270 3.52 -10.30 -8.08
N ILE A 271 2.85 -9.54 -8.94
CA ILE A 271 2.95 -9.70 -10.39
C ILE A 271 4.37 -9.25 -10.79
N SER A 272 5.16 -10.15 -11.36
CA SER A 272 6.40 -9.75 -12.06
C SER A 272 6.03 -8.89 -13.27
N LEU A 273 7.00 -8.17 -13.86
CA LEU A 273 6.80 -7.29 -15.03
C LEU A 273 6.03 -7.94 -16.21
N PHE A 274 5.93 -9.28 -16.25
CA PHE A 274 5.31 -10.06 -17.33
C PHE A 274 3.97 -10.72 -16.97
N GLY A 275 3.38 -10.43 -15.81
CA GLY A 275 2.08 -11.02 -15.43
C GLY A 275 2.17 -12.38 -14.75
N GLU A 276 3.38 -12.82 -14.40
CA GLU A 276 3.61 -14.12 -13.76
C GLU A 276 3.43 -14.00 -12.25
N LEU A 277 2.76 -15.00 -11.67
CA LEU A 277 2.75 -15.26 -10.24
C LEU A 277 3.95 -16.14 -9.90
N GLN A 278 4.80 -15.68 -8.99
CA GLN A 278 5.79 -16.54 -8.35
C GLN A 278 5.08 -17.29 -7.22
N TYR A 279 4.85 -18.59 -7.43
CA TYR A 279 4.33 -19.50 -6.41
C TYR A 279 5.40 -20.58 -6.19
N GLU A 280 5.83 -20.75 -4.94
CA GLU A 280 6.45 -21.99 -4.45
C GLU A 280 5.40 -22.76 -3.62
#